data_AF-A0A7K5Z702-F1
#
_entry.id   AF-A0A7K5Z702-F1
#
_cell.length_a   1.000
_cell.length_b   1.000
_cell.length_c   1.000
_cell.angle_alpha   90.00
_cell.angle_beta   90.00
_cell.angle_gamma   90.00
#
_symmetry.space_group_name_H-M   'P 1'
#
loop_
_entity.id
_entity.type
_entity.pdbx_description
1 polymer ?
#
loop_
_entity_poly.entity_id
_entity_poly.type
_entity_poly.pdbx_seq_one_letter_code
_entity_poly.pdbx_strand_id
1 'polypeptide(L)'
;MAPAVPLALLALVALLAPGLGVAFPGCDYPAHLWCSSPEIAVDCQAESRCGNLSRPAAAPVELSLFYESLCPACRWFLVQELFTAWLLLPPEALRVTLVPYGNAEVGASPSRCRGHSSRCRRPCSDRLVPQERNVSGKWQFQCQHGPEECLGNMIETCLMHEAKNFSTYF
;
A
#
# COMPACT_ATOMS: atom_id res chain seq x y z
N MET A 1 61.20 -11.18 -21.26
CA MET A 1 61.30 -10.19 -22.35
C MET A 1 60.08 -10.41 -23.24
N ALA A 2 59.01 -9.62 -23.07
CA ALA A 2 57.80 -9.75 -23.87
C ALA A 2 57.96 -8.96 -25.18
N PRO A 3 57.57 -9.49 -26.35
CA PRO A 3 57.69 -8.77 -27.60
C PRO A 3 56.69 -7.59 -27.61
N ALA A 4 57.20 -6.39 -27.85
CA ALA A 4 56.38 -5.21 -28.08
C ALA A 4 55.61 -5.41 -29.40
N VAL A 5 54.29 -5.61 -29.30
CA VAL A 5 53.43 -5.67 -30.49
C VAL A 5 53.34 -4.25 -31.05
N PRO A 6 53.69 -4.01 -32.33
CA PRO A 6 53.71 -2.67 -32.90
C PRO A 6 52.29 -2.10 -32.93
N LEU A 7 52.13 -0.85 -32.47
CA LEU A 7 50.87 -0.11 -32.41
C LEU A 7 50.09 -0.12 -33.74
N ALA A 8 50.80 -0.21 -34.87
CA ALA A 8 50.20 -0.33 -36.20
C ALA A 8 49.39 -1.63 -36.39
N LEU A 9 49.78 -2.74 -35.73
CA LEU A 9 49.06 -4.01 -35.82
C LEU A 9 47.74 -3.97 -35.05
N LEU A 10 47.69 -3.27 -33.90
CA LEU A 10 46.47 -3.07 -33.13
C LEU A 10 45.45 -2.20 -33.88
N ALA A 11 45.92 -1.15 -34.56
CA ALA A 11 45.08 -0.29 -35.38
C ALA A 11 44.49 -1.03 -36.61
N LEU A 12 45.25 -1.96 -37.20
CA LEU A 12 44.79 -2.76 -38.34
C LEU A 12 43.67 -3.76 -37.96
N VAL A 13 43.74 -4.33 -36.76
CA VAL A 13 42.70 -5.25 -36.24
C VAL A 13 41.39 -4.51 -35.98
N ALA A 14 41.44 -3.26 -35.50
CA ALA A 14 40.26 -2.42 -35.29
C ALA A 14 39.56 -2.01 -36.60
N LEU A 15 40.30 -1.91 -37.71
CA LEU A 15 39.76 -1.52 -39.03
C LEU A 15 39.21 -2.70 -39.85
N LEU A 16 39.67 -3.93 -39.59
CA LEU A 16 39.27 -5.13 -40.34
C LEU A 16 38.11 -5.92 -39.71
N ALA A 17 37.68 -5.55 -38.51
CA ALA A 17 36.54 -6.18 -37.84
C ALA A 17 35.47 -5.13 -37.46
N PRO A 18 34.69 -4.58 -38.42
CA PRO A 18 33.56 -3.71 -38.12
C PRO A 18 32.35 -4.49 -37.56
N GLY A 19 32.61 -5.56 -36.81
CA GLY A 19 31.61 -6.55 -36.39
C GLY A 19 31.91 -7.24 -35.05
N LEU A 20 32.99 -6.91 -34.35
CA LEU A 20 32.98 -7.08 -32.89
C LEU A 20 32.22 -5.88 -32.32
N GLY A 21 30.89 -5.92 -32.46
CA GLY A 21 30.06 -5.25 -31.49
C GLY A 21 30.52 -5.76 -30.14
N VAL A 22 31.14 -4.88 -29.35
CA VAL A 22 31.30 -5.14 -27.93
C VAL A 22 29.89 -5.45 -27.47
N ALA A 23 29.60 -6.71 -27.15
CA ALA A 23 28.38 -7.05 -26.48
C ALA A 23 28.49 -6.29 -25.16
N PHE A 24 27.91 -5.09 -25.12
CA PHE A 24 27.70 -4.40 -23.87
C PHE A 24 27.01 -5.43 -22.98
N PRO A 25 27.50 -5.65 -21.75
CA PRO A 25 26.76 -6.49 -20.81
C PRO A 25 25.33 -5.96 -20.85
N GLY A 26 24.37 -6.84 -21.13
CA GLY A 26 22.96 -6.46 -21.08
C GLY A 26 22.73 -5.72 -19.78
N CYS A 27 21.95 -4.64 -19.82
CA CYS A 27 21.69 -3.85 -18.62
C CYS A 27 21.19 -4.77 -17.49
N ASP A 28 22.00 -4.93 -16.44
CA ASP A 28 21.69 -5.75 -15.26
C ASP A 28 20.64 -5.07 -14.35
N TYR A 29 20.24 -3.84 -14.70
CA TYR A 29 19.19 -3.10 -14.01
C TYR A 29 17.81 -3.39 -14.62
N PRO A 30 16.79 -3.70 -13.80
CA PRO A 30 15.41 -3.79 -14.27
C PRO A 30 14.92 -2.45 -14.86
N ALA A 31 14.05 -2.53 -15.87
CA ALA A 31 13.60 -1.38 -16.68
C ALA A 31 13.05 -0.17 -15.91
N HIS A 32 12.50 -0.38 -14.70
CA HIS A 32 11.98 0.71 -13.86
C HIS A 32 13.09 1.59 -13.27
N LEU A 33 14.33 1.09 -13.18
CA LEU A 33 15.49 1.84 -12.68
C LEU A 33 16.24 2.58 -13.77
N TRP A 34 15.90 2.39 -15.05
CA TRP A 34 16.66 2.98 -16.17
C TRP A 34 16.70 4.51 -16.15
N CYS A 35 15.75 5.17 -15.48
CA CYS A 35 15.74 6.63 -15.32
C CYS A 35 15.87 7.09 -13.86
N SER A 36 16.28 6.22 -12.93
CA SER A 36 16.43 6.60 -11.51
C SER A 36 17.73 7.36 -11.23
N SER A 37 18.77 7.17 -12.04
CA SER A 37 20.00 7.96 -11.98
C SER A 37 20.61 8.17 -13.37
N PRO A 38 21.44 9.22 -13.55
CA PRO A 38 22.16 9.44 -14.80
C PRO A 38 23.07 8.28 -15.16
N GLU A 39 23.71 7.66 -14.17
CA GLU A 39 24.65 6.55 -14.35
C GLU A 39 23.93 5.30 -14.88
N ILE A 40 22.77 4.97 -14.30
CA ILE A 40 21.96 3.82 -14.76
C ILE A 40 21.40 4.09 -16.17
N ALA A 41 21.00 5.33 -16.45
CA ALA A 41 20.54 5.70 -17.79
C ALA A 41 21.65 5.52 -18.85
N VAL A 42 22.90 5.82 -18.50
CA VAL A 42 24.07 5.62 -19.38
C VAL A 42 24.40 4.14 -19.55
N ASP A 43 24.48 3.40 -18.45
CA ASP A 43 24.78 1.96 -18.47
C ASP A 43 23.74 1.19 -19.31
N CYS A 44 22.49 1.65 -19.31
CA CYS A 44 21.37 1.00 -20.01
C CYS A 44 21.00 1.67 -21.34
N GLN A 45 21.81 2.62 -21.83
CA GLN A 45 21.59 3.35 -23.10
C GLN A 45 20.18 3.97 -23.21
N ALA A 46 19.64 4.43 -22.07
CA ALA A 46 18.31 4.97 -21.92
C ALA A 46 18.30 6.52 -21.81
N GLU A 47 19.45 7.19 -21.94
CA GLU A 47 19.61 8.64 -21.72
C GLU A 47 18.69 9.47 -22.61
N SER A 48 18.56 9.07 -23.89
CA SER A 48 17.66 9.73 -24.85
C SER A 48 16.18 9.61 -24.46
N ARG A 49 15.82 8.57 -23.71
CA ARG A 49 14.47 8.33 -23.18
C ARG A 49 14.26 8.97 -21.82
N CYS A 50 15.33 9.11 -21.04
CA CYS A 50 15.36 9.74 -19.73
C CYS A 50 15.70 11.24 -19.80
N GLY A 51 15.38 11.92 -20.92
CA GLY A 51 15.79 13.28 -21.27
C GLY A 51 15.40 14.42 -20.30
N ASN A 52 14.84 14.10 -19.14
CA ASN A 52 14.75 14.95 -17.96
C ASN A 52 15.05 14.11 -16.71
N LEU A 53 16.33 13.95 -16.37
CA LEU A 53 16.82 13.35 -15.10
C LEU A 53 16.48 14.19 -13.85
N SER A 54 15.45 15.02 -13.95
CA SER A 54 14.79 15.71 -12.86
C SER A 54 13.30 15.57 -13.10
N ARG A 55 12.79 14.33 -13.10
CA ARG A 55 11.41 14.19 -12.67
C ARG A 55 11.44 14.52 -11.18
N PRO A 56 10.85 15.64 -10.70
CA PRO A 56 10.61 15.76 -9.28
C PRO A 56 9.91 14.48 -8.88
N ALA A 57 10.37 13.83 -7.81
CA ALA A 57 9.71 12.65 -7.27
C ALA A 57 8.21 12.95 -7.26
N ALA A 58 7.46 12.25 -8.11
CA ALA A 58 6.04 12.50 -8.23
C ALA A 58 5.45 12.30 -6.83
N ALA A 59 4.47 13.11 -6.45
CA ALA A 59 3.83 12.93 -5.16
C ALA A 59 3.34 11.46 -5.06
N PRO A 60 3.50 10.82 -3.89
CA PRO A 60 3.03 9.45 -3.69
C PRO A 60 1.54 9.38 -4.02
N VAL A 61 1.13 8.25 -4.57
CA VAL A 61 -0.30 7.96 -4.75
C VAL A 61 -0.91 7.70 -3.39
N GLU A 62 -1.87 8.53 -3.01
CA GLU A 62 -2.64 8.38 -1.77
C GLU A 62 -3.71 7.29 -1.96
N LEU A 63 -3.62 6.21 -1.19
CA LEU A 63 -4.57 5.10 -1.21
C LEU A 63 -5.20 4.96 0.18
N SER A 64 -6.52 5.08 0.27
CA SER A 64 -7.27 4.82 1.51
C SER A 64 -8.14 3.58 1.34
N LEU A 65 -7.92 2.56 2.18
CA LEU A 65 -8.72 1.33 2.17
C LEU A 65 -9.65 1.30 3.38
N PHE A 66 -10.95 1.34 3.11
CA PHE A 66 -12.00 1.14 4.09
C PHE A 66 -12.44 -0.32 4.04
N TYR A 67 -12.34 -1.04 5.15
CA TYR A 67 -12.55 -2.49 5.16
C TYR A 67 -13.06 -3.02 6.50
N GLU A 68 -13.39 -4.31 6.53
CA GLU A 68 -13.85 -5.04 7.72
C GLU A 68 -12.93 -6.23 7.98
N SER A 69 -12.58 -6.46 9.25
CA SER A 69 -11.66 -7.52 9.67
C SER A 69 -12.12 -8.95 9.29
N LEU A 70 -13.45 -9.19 9.24
CA LEU A 70 -14.01 -10.49 8.85
C LEU A 70 -14.59 -10.56 7.44
N CYS A 71 -14.59 -9.46 6.68
CA CYS A 71 -15.08 -9.50 5.30
C CYS A 71 -14.12 -10.30 4.39
N PRO A 72 -14.58 -11.38 3.72
CA PRO A 72 -13.70 -12.24 2.93
C PRO A 72 -12.96 -11.50 1.79
N ALA A 73 -13.67 -10.65 1.05
CA ALA A 73 -13.08 -9.90 -0.07
C ALA A 73 -12.07 -8.84 0.42
N CYS A 74 -12.37 -8.18 1.55
CA CYS A 74 -11.46 -7.23 2.17
C CYS A 74 -10.13 -7.87 2.56
N ARG A 75 -10.18 -9.02 3.24
CA ARG A 75 -8.99 -9.77 3.66
C ARG A 75 -8.16 -10.21 2.45
N TRP A 76 -8.83 -10.69 1.40
CA TRP A 76 -8.16 -11.11 0.18
C TRP A 76 -7.46 -9.92 -0.50
N PHE A 77 -8.16 -8.79 -0.69
CA PHE A 77 -7.58 -7.60 -1.30
C PHE A 77 -6.41 -7.05 -0.47
N LEU A 78 -6.57 -6.95 0.86
CA LEU A 78 -5.51 -6.47 1.75
C LEU A 78 -4.23 -7.29 1.61
N VAL A 79 -4.33 -8.63 1.64
CA VAL A 79 -3.17 -9.53 1.68
C VAL A 79 -2.61 -9.83 0.29
N GLN A 80 -3.46 -10.07 -0.71
CA GLN A 80 -3.02 -10.56 -2.02
C GLN A 80 -2.73 -9.42 -3.00
N GLU A 81 -3.45 -8.30 -2.90
CA GLU A 81 -3.31 -7.18 -3.84
C GLU A 81 -2.50 -6.04 -3.20
N LEU A 82 -3.00 -5.46 -2.11
CA LEU A 82 -2.41 -4.26 -1.52
C LEU A 82 -1.03 -4.53 -0.90
N PHE A 83 -0.89 -5.59 -0.11
CA PHE A 83 0.39 -5.94 0.49
C PHE A 83 1.45 -6.29 -0.57
N THR A 84 1.06 -7.05 -1.59
CA THR A 84 1.93 -7.39 -2.71
C THR A 84 2.39 -6.12 -3.45
N ALA A 85 1.47 -5.20 -3.74
CA ALA A 85 1.82 -3.92 -4.36
C ALA A 85 2.78 -3.10 -3.48
N TRP A 86 2.55 -3.08 -2.17
CA TRP A 86 3.41 -2.36 -1.22
C TRP A 86 4.83 -2.92 -1.15
N LEU A 87 5.01 -4.24 -1.28
CA LEU A 87 6.34 -4.89 -1.33
C LEU A 87 7.08 -4.66 -2.65
N LEU A 88 6.34 -4.58 -3.77
CA LEU A 88 6.92 -4.48 -5.11
C LEU A 88 7.24 -3.05 -5.54
N LEU A 89 6.51 -2.08 -5.01
CA LEU A 89 6.66 -0.67 -5.37
C LEU A 89 7.71 0.02 -4.48
N PRO A 90 8.38 1.07 -5.00
CA PRO A 90 9.27 1.89 -4.17
C PRO A 90 8.53 2.48 -2.96
N PRO A 91 9.17 2.65 -1.80
CA PRO A 91 8.56 3.19 -0.58
C PRO A 91 7.90 4.57 -0.77
N GLU A 92 8.37 5.35 -1.74
CA GLU A 92 7.90 6.71 -2.05
C GLU A 92 6.72 6.73 -3.02
N ALA A 93 6.34 5.58 -3.59
CA ALA A 93 5.32 5.51 -4.64
C ALA A 93 3.88 5.52 -4.09
N LEU A 94 3.65 4.95 -2.91
CA LEU A 94 2.33 4.79 -2.30
C LEU A 94 2.31 5.30 -0.88
N ARG A 95 1.31 6.13 -0.55
CA ARG A 95 0.95 6.47 0.82
C ARG A 95 -0.38 5.82 1.16
N VAL A 96 -0.34 4.84 2.05
CA VAL A 96 -1.51 4.01 2.36
C VAL A 96 -2.12 4.42 3.70
N THR A 97 -3.44 4.50 3.73
CA THR A 97 -4.24 4.68 4.95
C THR A 97 -5.23 3.53 5.07
N LEU A 98 -5.14 2.77 6.16
CA LEU A 98 -6.11 1.72 6.48
C LEU A 98 -7.20 2.26 7.40
N VAL A 99 -8.45 1.87 7.16
CA VAL A 99 -9.61 2.26 7.98
C VAL A 99 -10.48 1.01 8.23
N PRO A 100 -10.19 0.25 9.31
CA PRO A 100 -10.99 -0.92 9.69
C PRO A 100 -12.30 -0.48 10.35
N TYR A 101 -13.34 -0.31 9.53
CA TYR A 101 -14.68 0.10 9.94
C TYR A 101 -15.72 -0.49 8.97
N GLY A 102 -15.51 -0.27 7.66
CA GLY A 102 -16.34 -0.83 6.60
C GLY A 102 -17.82 -0.48 6.74
N ASN A 103 -18.68 -1.49 6.72
CA ASN A 103 -20.12 -1.31 6.84
C ASN A 103 -20.64 -1.38 8.28
N ALA A 104 -19.77 -1.19 9.29
CA ALA A 104 -20.23 -1.09 10.67
C ALA A 104 -21.18 0.10 10.83
N GLU A 105 -22.26 -0.11 11.57
CA GLU A 105 -23.23 0.92 11.91
C GLU A 105 -23.06 1.34 13.36
N VAL A 106 -23.22 2.64 13.63
CA VAL A 106 -23.30 3.11 15.01
C VAL A 106 -24.64 2.69 15.59
N GLY A 107 -24.61 1.69 16.46
CA GLY A 107 -25.77 1.26 17.21
C GLY A 107 -26.16 2.28 18.27
N ALA A 108 -27.45 2.58 18.36
CA ALA A 108 -28.00 3.12 19.59
C ALA A 108 -27.83 2.05 20.68
N SER A 109 -27.22 2.42 21.81
CA SER A 109 -27.15 1.53 22.98
C SER A 109 -28.54 0.95 23.25
N PRO A 110 -28.69 -0.37 23.48
CA PRO A 110 -29.91 -0.87 24.08
C PRO A 110 -30.02 -0.15 25.42
N SER A 111 -30.99 0.75 25.57
CA SER A 111 -31.49 1.07 26.90
C SER A 111 -32.07 -0.25 27.40
N ARG A 112 -31.26 -1.03 28.12
CA ARG A 112 -31.70 -2.21 28.85
C ARG A 112 -32.87 -1.76 29.71
N CYS A 113 -34.10 -1.98 29.26
CA CYS A 113 -35.22 -2.11 30.17
C CYS A 113 -35.03 -3.47 30.85
N ARG A 114 -34.07 -3.57 31.79
CA ARG A 114 -34.04 -4.71 32.71
C ARG A 114 -35.15 -4.50 33.71
N GLY A 115 -36.12 -5.41 33.68
CA GLY A 115 -37.09 -5.60 34.75
C GLY A 115 -38.49 -5.05 34.44
N HIS A 116 -39.48 -5.73 35.02
CA HIS A 116 -40.86 -5.26 35.17
C HIS A 116 -40.91 -4.02 36.05
N SER A 117 -40.47 -2.87 35.51
CA SER A 117 -40.80 -1.58 36.10
C SER A 117 -42.10 -1.09 35.46
N SER A 118 -43.12 -0.84 36.29
CA SER A 118 -44.43 -0.29 35.93
C SER A 118 -44.39 1.11 35.28
N ARG A 119 -43.19 1.62 34.98
CA ARG A 119 -42.93 2.93 34.39
C ARG A 119 -42.51 2.89 32.90
N CYS A 120 -42.57 1.74 32.23
CA CYS A 120 -42.44 1.69 30.76
C CYS A 120 -43.83 1.63 30.10
N ARG A 121 -44.42 2.79 29.82
CA ARG A 121 -45.71 2.94 29.11
C ARG A 121 -45.55 3.38 27.66
N ARG A 122 -44.56 2.88 26.92
CA ARG A 122 -44.50 3.11 25.46
C ARG A 122 -44.25 1.79 24.74
N PRO A 123 -45.05 1.46 23.71
CA PRO A 123 -44.81 0.29 22.88
C PRO A 123 -43.45 0.48 22.20
N CYS A 124 -42.65 -0.58 22.15
CA CYS A 124 -41.55 -0.66 21.22
C CYS A 124 -42.15 -0.53 19.81
N SER A 125 -41.98 0.63 19.19
CA SER A 125 -42.23 0.77 17.76
C SER A 125 -40.90 0.47 17.09
N ASP A 126 -40.88 -0.61 16.30
CA ASP A 126 -39.72 -1.27 15.67
C ASP A 126 -39.00 -0.42 14.60
N ARG A 127 -39.03 0.91 14.70
CA ARG A 127 -38.31 1.79 13.79
C ARG A 127 -37.07 2.36 14.48
N LEU A 128 -35.98 1.61 14.38
CA LEU A 128 -34.63 2.08 14.71
C LEU A 128 -34.28 3.23 13.77
N VAL A 129 -34.48 4.46 14.24
CA VAL A 129 -33.81 5.63 13.66
C VAL A 129 -32.37 5.57 14.18
N PRO A 130 -31.33 5.50 13.33
CA PRO A 130 -29.95 5.62 13.76
C PRO A 130 -29.78 7.06 14.25
N GLN A 131 -29.77 7.22 15.55
CA GLN A 131 -29.46 8.49 16.16
C GLN A 131 -28.06 8.38 16.72
N GLU A 132 -27.21 9.34 16.38
CA GLU A 132 -26.02 9.69 17.15
C GLU A 132 -26.45 10.13 18.56
N ARG A 133 -26.97 9.20 19.36
CA ARG A 133 -27.31 9.44 20.76
C ARG A 133 -26.29 8.67 21.58
N ASN A 134 -25.31 9.43 22.03
CA ASN A 134 -24.53 9.22 23.23
C ASN A 134 -25.49 8.91 24.39
N VAL A 135 -25.90 7.65 24.54
CA VAL A 135 -26.59 7.20 25.74
C VAL A 135 -25.47 6.74 26.68
N SER A 136 -25.13 7.57 27.67
CA SER A 136 -24.09 7.37 28.71
C SER A 136 -22.62 7.70 28.40
N GLY A 137 -22.30 8.34 27.28
CA GLY A 137 -20.93 8.71 26.91
C GLY A 137 -20.23 7.72 26.00
N LYS A 138 -20.88 6.61 25.62
CA LYS A 138 -20.25 5.48 24.93
C LYS A 138 -20.89 5.22 23.57
N TRP A 139 -20.04 5.15 22.55
CA TRP A 139 -20.41 4.67 21.21
C TRP A 139 -20.53 3.14 21.22
N GLN A 140 -21.54 2.61 20.54
CA GLN A 140 -21.68 1.19 20.28
C GLN A 140 -21.73 0.98 18.78
N PHE A 141 -21.10 -0.11 18.33
CA PHE A 141 -20.99 -0.44 16.92
C PHE A 141 -21.65 -1.80 16.68
N GLN A 142 -22.34 -1.91 15.55
CA GLN A 142 -22.93 -3.14 15.04
C GLN A 142 -22.24 -3.49 13.71
N CYS A 143 -21.74 -4.71 13.60
CA CYS A 143 -20.98 -5.18 12.44
C CYS A 143 -21.71 -6.33 11.74
N GLN A 144 -21.47 -6.53 10.45
CA GLN A 144 -22.21 -7.49 9.64
C GLN A 144 -21.87 -8.95 9.97
N HIS A 145 -20.62 -9.21 10.35
CA HIS A 145 -20.10 -10.54 10.69
C HIS A 145 -20.05 -10.77 12.22
N GLY A 146 -20.87 -10.05 12.98
CA GLY A 146 -21.03 -10.26 14.42
C GLY A 146 -20.06 -9.45 15.30
N PRO A 147 -20.10 -9.66 16.63
CA PRO A 147 -19.31 -8.89 17.59
C PRO A 147 -17.81 -9.13 17.47
N GLU A 148 -17.38 -10.28 16.94
CA GLU A 148 -15.97 -10.60 16.69
C GLU A 148 -15.37 -9.71 15.61
N GLU A 149 -16.14 -9.33 14.58
CA GLU A 149 -15.70 -8.35 13.58
C GLU A 149 -15.50 -6.98 14.21
N CYS A 150 -16.46 -6.52 15.01
CA CYS A 150 -16.34 -5.24 15.72
C CYS A 150 -15.13 -5.22 16.66
N LEU A 151 -14.87 -6.33 17.36
CA LEU A 151 -13.66 -6.49 18.18
C LEU A 151 -12.40 -6.45 17.32
N GLY A 152 -12.38 -7.15 16.19
CA GLY A 152 -11.27 -7.16 15.23
C GLY A 152 -10.97 -5.76 14.67
N ASN A 153 -11.99 -5.04 14.21
CA ASN A 153 -11.88 -3.67 13.70
C ASN A 153 -11.27 -2.73 14.75
N MET A 154 -11.69 -2.88 16.02
CA MET A 154 -11.15 -2.11 17.14
C MET A 154 -9.70 -2.49 17.49
N ILE A 155 -9.35 -3.78 17.47
CA ILE A 155 -7.97 -4.23 17.70
C ILE A 155 -7.04 -3.66 16.65
N GLU A 156 -7.40 -3.75 15.37
CA GLU A 156 -6.61 -3.21 14.26
C GLU A 156 -6.46 -1.69 14.37
N THR A 157 -7.54 -0.97 14.71
CA THR A 157 -7.48 0.48 14.99
C THR A 157 -6.52 0.81 16.12
N CYS A 158 -6.56 0.06 17.23
CA CYS A 158 -5.66 0.27 18.38
C CYS A 158 -4.20 -0.03 18.00
N LEU A 159 -3.95 -1.12 17.27
CA LEU A 159 -2.61 -1.45 16.80
C LEU A 159 -2.03 -0.34 15.94
N MET A 160 -2.83 0.23 15.02
CA MET A 160 -2.41 1.37 14.20
C MET A 160 -2.12 2.62 15.03
N HIS A 161 -2.91 2.88 16.08
CA HIS A 161 -2.69 4.02 16.97
C HIS A 161 -1.38 3.89 17.77
N GLU A 162 -1.11 2.69 18.29
CA GLU A 162 0.06 2.42 19.13
C GLU A 162 1.35 2.27 18.31
N ALA A 163 1.29 1.60 17.16
CA ALA A 163 2.47 1.35 16.33
C ALA A 163 3.05 2.63 15.73
N LYS A 164 2.24 3.69 15.57
CA LYS A 164 2.59 5.03 15.04
C LYS A 164 3.17 5.07 13.62
N ASN A 165 3.62 3.94 13.08
CA ASN A 165 4.20 3.83 11.75
C ASN A 165 3.52 2.70 10.99
N PHE A 166 3.07 3.03 9.78
CA PHE A 166 2.42 2.14 8.83
C PHE A 166 3.29 0.91 8.51
N SER A 167 4.60 1.11 8.38
CA SER A 167 5.57 0.05 8.08
C SER A 167 5.75 -0.97 9.21
N THR A 168 5.09 -0.79 10.37
CA THR A 168 5.26 -1.66 11.55
C THR A 168 4.12 -2.66 11.72
N TYR A 169 3.01 -2.49 11.01
CA TYR A 169 1.90 -3.46 10.99
C TYR A 169 1.69 -4.15 9.64
N PHE A 170 2.48 -3.78 8.63
CA PHE A 170 2.66 -4.51 7.38
C PHE A 170 4.00 -5.25 7.38
#